data_AF-A0A7R8UTM2-F1
#
_entry.id   AF-A0A7R8UTM2-F1
#
_cell.length_a   1.000
_cell.length_b   1.000
_cell.length_c   1.000
_cell.angle_alpha   90.00
_cell.angle_beta   90.00
_cell.angle_gamma   90.00
#
_symmetry.space_group_name_H-M   'P 1'
#
loop_
_entity.id
_entity.type
_entity.pdbx_description
1 polymer ?
#
loop_
_entity_poly.entity_id
_entity_poly.type
_entity_poly.pdbx_seq_one_letter_code
_entity_poly.pdbx_strand_id
1 'polypeptide(L)'
;MPPKQNKKPVPKNAYSCYVDEFRVKEQKAGRHLGLRYQDFFQLAGASWGKMSPSQRAPYEAMAKADKMKGKSGGEKYSSQGVPLSQIEREKREKELAERLMKKEIEDTVKDGFANDTLATQKYYFVMANYFAKTTDCDYIPAEIAVAEYSLKSGVNKKFHTFIDPGTLPIGMGYQAKSHADDTHRLPVPPNAMGERDFGKVIQGLMSFIETDENGQYPPLYAHKHYLEMIKNVMSILENEYFGDNSVNFKIYPIQYLFYTLKMSTAEKGEVKKPESIFISDAIFERDTFEYQNKISCDFHENIDVGKYCALSCVTRWGYMFSDYMCLDLALDLIPGAHLPPGADLSAAKKSFSTVSSYNDDKKSVASTSMRSYASTSVRSNVTQPKIERHYVDDTRSDATEKYPPGGDVRKRTHDPARTFENDSSDEDQDDNPWSTRNKNKPRPPNEDSFSFSSVVAGRGRGIKTEPISSNASTTSRTSGRGRLFQQ
;
A
#
# COMPACT_ATOMS: atom_id res chain seq x y z
N MET A 1 -49.37 14.80 -13.35
CA MET A 1 -49.09 14.54 -14.79
C MET A 1 -47.66 14.03 -14.90
N PRO A 2 -47.35 13.01 -15.73
CA PRO A 2 -45.96 12.59 -15.93
C PRO A 2 -45.17 13.69 -16.66
N PRO A 3 -43.87 13.89 -16.33
CA PRO A 3 -43.04 14.86 -17.04
C PRO A 3 -42.85 14.43 -18.50
N LYS A 4 -42.91 15.39 -19.43
CA LYS A 4 -42.66 15.13 -20.84
C LYS A 4 -41.22 14.63 -21.01
N GLN A 5 -41.05 13.47 -21.64
CA GLN A 5 -39.72 12.97 -22.00
C GLN A 5 -39.01 13.99 -22.88
N ASN A 6 -37.86 14.50 -22.43
CA ASN A 6 -36.97 15.32 -23.25
C ASN A 6 -36.43 14.45 -24.39
N LYS A 7 -37.05 14.56 -25.58
CA LYS A 7 -36.54 13.93 -26.79
C LYS A 7 -35.12 14.41 -27.03
N LYS A 8 -34.17 13.46 -27.13
CA LYS A 8 -32.77 13.77 -27.49
C LYS A 8 -32.77 14.66 -28.75
N PRO A 9 -32.00 15.76 -28.78
CA PRO A 9 -31.96 16.61 -29.96
C PRO A 9 -31.53 15.80 -31.18
N VAL A 10 -32.29 15.89 -32.26
CA VAL A 10 -31.99 15.18 -33.51
C VAL A 10 -30.72 15.82 -34.10
N PRO A 11 -29.66 15.04 -34.38
CA PRO A 11 -28.38 15.59 -34.84
C PRO A 11 -28.57 16.31 -36.17
N LYS A 12 -28.06 17.54 -36.27
CA LYS A 12 -28.26 18.41 -37.43
C LYS A 12 -27.59 17.79 -38.67
N ASN A 13 -28.28 17.91 -39.81
CA ASN A 13 -27.66 17.69 -41.11
C ASN A 13 -27.04 19.01 -41.62
N ALA A 14 -26.16 18.93 -42.62
CA ALA A 14 -25.46 20.09 -43.15
C ALA A 14 -26.43 21.19 -43.62
N TYR A 15 -27.56 20.78 -44.22
CA TYR A 15 -28.60 21.70 -44.66
C TYR A 15 -29.26 22.47 -43.50
N SER A 16 -29.54 21.83 -42.36
CA SER A 16 -30.07 22.49 -41.16
C SER A 16 -29.09 23.51 -40.58
N CYS A 17 -27.78 23.21 -40.59
CA CYS A 17 -26.74 24.17 -40.21
C CYS A 17 -26.73 25.40 -41.15
N TYR A 18 -26.90 25.19 -42.45
CA TYR A 18 -27.02 26.27 -43.43
C TYR A 18 -28.31 27.09 -43.27
N VAL A 19 -29.45 26.44 -42.99
CA VAL A 19 -30.75 27.11 -42.76
C VAL A 19 -30.70 27.99 -41.50
N ASP A 20 -30.00 27.57 -40.44
CA ASP A 20 -29.75 28.40 -39.25
C ASP A 20 -28.96 29.69 -39.60
N GLU A 21 -27.88 29.59 -40.39
CA GLU A 21 -27.10 30.76 -40.82
C GLU A 21 -27.89 31.66 -41.78
N PHE A 22 -28.57 31.06 -42.77
CA PHE A 22 -29.41 31.75 -43.74
C PHE A 22 -30.53 32.54 -43.06
N ARG A 23 -31.20 31.95 -42.05
CA ARG A 23 -32.20 32.64 -41.22
C ARG A 23 -31.59 33.87 -40.54
N VAL A 24 -30.44 33.72 -39.87
CA VAL A 24 -29.76 34.83 -39.19
C VAL A 24 -29.35 35.93 -40.17
N LYS A 25 -28.94 35.57 -41.39
CA LYS A 25 -28.56 36.51 -42.45
C LYS A 25 -29.75 37.32 -42.98
N GLU A 26 -30.87 36.67 -43.29
CA GLU A 26 -32.08 37.36 -43.77
C GLU A 26 -32.73 38.22 -42.66
N GLN A 27 -32.78 37.72 -41.42
CA GLN A 27 -33.26 38.51 -40.27
C GLN A 27 -32.39 39.75 -40.03
N LYS A 28 -31.06 39.65 -40.12
CA LYS A 28 -30.16 40.82 -40.06
C LYS A 28 -30.32 41.78 -41.24
N ALA A 29 -30.78 41.30 -42.40
CA ALA A 29 -31.12 42.12 -43.56
C ALA A 29 -32.54 42.72 -43.49
N GLY A 30 -33.23 42.62 -42.34
CA GLY A 30 -34.60 43.13 -42.14
C GLY A 30 -35.68 42.34 -42.88
N ARG A 31 -35.33 41.21 -43.52
CA ARG A 31 -36.23 40.40 -44.34
C ARG A 31 -36.80 39.22 -43.54
N HIS A 32 -38.02 38.82 -43.91
CA HIS A 32 -38.69 37.61 -43.42
C HIS A 32 -38.82 37.50 -41.88
N LEU A 33 -38.81 38.64 -41.16
CA LEU A 33 -38.79 38.71 -39.69
C LEU A 33 -39.95 37.99 -38.97
N GLY A 34 -41.09 37.81 -39.65
CA GLY A 34 -42.27 37.11 -39.12
C GLY A 34 -42.44 35.65 -39.54
N LEU A 35 -41.53 35.09 -40.34
CA LEU A 35 -41.64 33.69 -40.80
C LEU A 35 -41.25 32.68 -39.70
N ARG A 36 -41.88 31.50 -39.74
CA ARG A 36 -41.54 30.38 -38.85
C ARG A 36 -40.28 29.68 -39.34
N TYR A 37 -39.57 29.01 -38.43
CA TYR A 37 -38.32 28.32 -38.77
C TYR A 37 -38.46 27.29 -39.91
N GLN A 38 -39.64 26.68 -40.06
CA GLN A 38 -39.95 25.73 -41.13
C GLN A 38 -39.95 26.38 -42.53
N ASP A 39 -40.34 27.65 -42.64
CA ASP A 39 -40.46 28.35 -43.93
C ASP A 39 -39.08 28.63 -44.54
N PHE A 40 -38.07 28.89 -43.68
CA PHE A 40 -36.68 29.05 -44.09
C PHE A 40 -36.08 27.79 -44.73
N PHE A 41 -36.58 26.57 -44.43
CA PHE A 41 -36.16 25.34 -45.13
C PHE A 41 -36.64 25.27 -46.58
N GLN A 42 -37.63 26.08 -46.99
CA GLN A 42 -38.04 26.19 -48.39
C GLN A 42 -37.23 27.28 -49.10
N LEU A 43 -37.13 28.48 -48.48
CA LEU A 43 -36.38 29.61 -49.03
C LEU A 43 -34.89 29.30 -49.25
N ALA A 44 -34.24 28.65 -48.29
CA ALA A 44 -32.83 28.26 -48.38
C ALA A 44 -32.56 27.14 -49.41
N GLY A 45 -33.59 26.46 -49.92
CA GLY A 45 -33.43 25.31 -50.82
C GLY A 45 -32.87 25.73 -52.18
N ALA A 46 -33.36 26.85 -52.70
CA ALA A 46 -32.93 27.40 -53.98
C ALA A 46 -31.51 27.98 -53.97
N SER A 47 -31.02 28.44 -52.80
CA SER A 47 -29.64 28.88 -52.63
C SER A 47 -28.70 27.71 -52.35
N TRP A 48 -29.06 26.80 -51.43
CA TRP A 48 -28.29 25.59 -51.12
C TRP A 48 -28.08 24.71 -52.36
N GLY A 49 -29.11 24.54 -53.19
CA GLY A 49 -29.03 23.80 -54.44
C GLY A 49 -27.97 24.32 -55.41
N LYS A 50 -27.70 25.63 -55.41
CA LYS A 50 -26.69 26.30 -56.25
C LYS A 50 -25.28 26.33 -55.65
N MET A 51 -25.11 25.99 -54.39
CA MET A 51 -23.79 25.99 -53.72
C MET A 51 -22.91 24.83 -54.20
N SER A 52 -21.65 25.13 -54.49
CA SER A 52 -20.65 24.13 -54.87
C SER A 52 -20.26 23.21 -53.69
N PRO A 53 -19.64 22.03 -53.92
CA PRO A 53 -19.18 21.16 -52.82
C PRO A 53 -18.29 21.89 -51.81
N SER A 54 -17.35 22.72 -52.29
CA SER A 54 -16.46 23.52 -51.45
C SER A 54 -17.21 24.54 -50.56
N GLN A 55 -18.36 25.03 -51.01
CA GLN A 55 -19.23 25.93 -50.23
C GLN A 55 -20.12 25.17 -49.22
N ARG A 56 -20.39 23.87 -49.44
CA ARG A 56 -21.13 23.01 -48.50
C ARG A 56 -20.25 22.39 -47.43
N ALA A 57 -18.96 22.18 -47.74
CA ALA A 57 -17.98 21.56 -46.84
C ALA A 57 -17.93 22.12 -45.40
N PRO A 58 -18.05 23.45 -45.13
CA PRO A 58 -18.10 23.96 -43.76
C PRO A 58 -19.31 23.44 -42.96
N TYR A 59 -20.48 23.38 -43.59
CA TYR A 59 -21.72 22.91 -42.98
C TYR A 59 -21.73 21.38 -42.80
N GLU A 60 -21.07 20.66 -43.71
CA GLU A 60 -20.83 19.22 -43.59
C GLU A 60 -19.86 18.91 -42.44
N ALA A 61 -18.81 19.72 -42.24
CA ALA A 61 -17.93 19.64 -41.09
C ALA A 61 -18.68 19.95 -39.77
N MET A 62 -19.53 20.98 -39.73
CA MET A 62 -20.40 21.28 -38.58
C MET A 62 -21.34 20.11 -38.26
N ALA A 63 -22.01 19.54 -39.27
CA ALA A 63 -22.90 18.39 -39.08
C ALA A 63 -22.15 17.11 -38.68
N LYS A 64 -20.90 16.93 -39.12
CA LYS A 64 -20.02 15.83 -38.68
C LYS A 64 -19.62 16.02 -37.21
N ALA A 65 -19.29 17.25 -36.80
CA ALA A 65 -18.98 17.60 -35.41
C ALA A 65 -20.21 17.44 -34.48
N ASP A 66 -21.40 17.85 -34.89
CA ASP A 66 -22.65 17.67 -34.13
C ASP A 66 -22.98 16.17 -33.94
N LYS A 67 -22.84 15.37 -35.02
CA LYS A 67 -22.93 13.90 -34.94
C LYS A 67 -21.85 13.25 -34.10
N MET A 68 -20.65 13.85 -33.97
CA MET A 68 -19.61 13.39 -33.05
C MET A 68 -19.96 13.72 -31.60
N LYS A 69 -20.45 14.93 -31.30
CA LYS A 69 -20.96 15.32 -29.97
C LYS A 69 -22.14 14.44 -29.52
N GLY A 70 -23.00 14.01 -30.45
CA GLY A 70 -24.06 13.04 -30.19
C GLY A 70 -23.60 11.57 -30.08
N LYS A 71 -22.33 11.26 -30.43
CA LYS A 71 -21.72 9.93 -30.32
C LYS A 71 -20.77 9.76 -29.13
N SER A 72 -20.17 10.85 -28.65
CA SER A 72 -19.66 10.90 -27.28
C SER A 72 -20.85 10.75 -26.34
N GLY A 73 -21.11 9.51 -25.92
CA GLY A 73 -22.15 9.21 -24.95
C GLY A 73 -21.98 10.06 -23.69
N GLY A 74 -23.09 10.44 -23.07
CA GLY A 74 -23.09 11.19 -21.83
C GLY A 74 -22.31 10.47 -20.73
N GLU A 75 -22.00 11.22 -19.67
CA GLU A 75 -21.16 10.77 -18.57
C GLU A 75 -21.48 9.34 -18.13
N LYS A 76 -20.45 8.49 -18.13
CA LYS A 76 -20.55 7.10 -17.70
C LYS A 76 -20.38 7.08 -16.18
N TYR A 77 -21.19 6.28 -15.50
CA TYR A 77 -21.11 6.08 -14.06
C TYR A 77 -20.66 4.65 -13.75
N SER A 78 -20.00 4.47 -12.61
CA SER A 78 -19.74 3.16 -12.02
C SER A 78 -21.03 2.51 -11.52
N SER A 79 -20.98 1.24 -11.12
CA SER A 79 -22.09 0.57 -10.43
C SER A 79 -22.48 1.21 -9.09
N GLN A 80 -21.64 2.11 -8.55
CA GLN A 80 -21.90 2.90 -7.34
C GLN A 80 -22.43 4.32 -7.66
N GLY A 81 -22.68 4.65 -8.93
CA GLY A 81 -23.17 5.97 -9.34
C GLY A 81 -22.10 7.07 -9.41
N VAL A 82 -20.81 6.73 -9.23
CA VAL A 82 -19.69 7.69 -9.31
C VAL A 82 -19.29 7.91 -10.77
N PRO A 83 -19.06 9.14 -11.25
CA PRO A 83 -18.59 9.39 -12.61
C PRO A 83 -17.27 8.68 -12.92
N LEU A 84 -17.16 8.02 -14.08
CA LEU A 84 -15.87 7.45 -14.54
C LEU A 84 -14.85 8.56 -14.82
N SER A 85 -15.31 9.74 -15.24
CA SER A 85 -14.52 10.98 -15.36
C SER A 85 -13.81 11.36 -14.05
N GLN A 86 -14.49 11.19 -12.91
CA GLN A 86 -13.94 11.42 -11.58
C GLN A 86 -12.94 10.32 -11.19
N ILE A 87 -13.28 9.04 -11.38
CA ILE A 87 -12.40 7.90 -11.04
C ILE A 87 -11.10 7.94 -11.86
N GLU A 88 -11.17 8.27 -13.15
CA GLU A 88 -9.99 8.47 -14.00
C GLU A 88 -9.14 9.67 -13.58
N ARG A 89 -9.77 10.72 -13.03
CA ARG A 89 -9.06 11.89 -12.48
C ARG A 89 -8.33 11.54 -11.19
N GLU A 90 -9.02 10.94 -10.22
CA GLU A 90 -8.46 10.52 -8.93
C GLU A 90 -7.32 9.51 -9.11
N LYS A 91 -7.45 8.55 -10.04
CA LYS A 91 -6.38 7.62 -10.41
C LYS A 91 -5.15 8.35 -10.96
N ARG A 92 -5.34 9.31 -11.87
CA ARG A 92 -4.25 10.11 -12.47
C ARG A 92 -3.57 11.01 -11.44
N GLU A 93 -4.33 11.60 -10.52
CA GLU A 93 -3.83 12.41 -9.42
C GLU A 93 -2.97 11.56 -8.45
N LYS A 94 -3.45 10.36 -8.10
CA LYS A 94 -2.69 9.39 -7.28
C LYS A 94 -1.41 8.91 -7.96
N GLU A 95 -1.46 8.57 -9.25
CA GLU A 95 -0.28 8.18 -10.04
C GLU A 95 0.74 9.32 -10.18
N LEU A 96 0.26 10.57 -10.30
CA LEU A 96 1.13 11.74 -10.34
C LEU A 96 1.80 11.97 -8.98
N ALA A 97 1.04 11.91 -7.88
CA ALA A 97 1.57 12.05 -6.53
C ALA A 97 2.61 10.97 -6.21
N GLU A 98 2.36 9.71 -6.58
CA GLU A 98 3.33 8.61 -6.41
C GLU A 98 4.61 8.82 -7.24
N ARG A 99 4.48 9.32 -8.48
CA ARG A 99 5.64 9.62 -9.35
C ARG A 99 6.47 10.78 -8.81
N LEU A 100 5.83 11.85 -8.33
CA LEU A 100 6.50 13.00 -7.74
C LEU A 100 7.23 12.61 -6.44
N MET A 101 6.57 11.85 -5.57
CA MET A 101 7.16 11.27 -4.36
C MET A 101 8.39 10.41 -4.68
N LYS A 102 8.29 9.48 -5.63
CA LYS A 102 9.43 8.63 -6.03
C LYS A 102 10.60 9.46 -6.56
N LYS A 103 10.32 10.46 -7.41
CA LYS A 103 11.33 11.40 -7.89
C LYS A 103 11.97 12.18 -6.74
N GLU A 104 11.20 12.71 -5.79
CA GLU A 104 11.76 13.48 -4.67
C GLU A 104 12.71 12.63 -3.81
N ILE A 105 12.38 11.35 -3.57
CA ILE A 105 13.26 10.40 -2.86
C ILE A 105 14.53 10.10 -3.68
N GLU A 106 14.39 9.87 -4.98
CA GLU A 106 15.53 9.66 -5.88
C GLU A 106 16.47 10.86 -5.91
N ASP A 107 15.94 12.06 -6.09
CA ASP A 107 16.74 13.28 -6.24
C ASP A 107 17.42 13.62 -4.90
N THR A 108 16.73 13.48 -3.76
CA THR A 108 17.32 13.58 -2.41
C THR A 108 18.54 12.68 -2.21
N VAL A 109 18.52 11.46 -2.78
CA VAL A 109 19.63 10.49 -2.68
C VAL A 109 20.72 10.75 -3.73
N LYS A 110 20.36 11.17 -4.95
CA LYS A 110 21.32 11.59 -5.99
C LYS A 110 22.14 12.80 -5.55
N ASP A 111 21.51 13.78 -4.91
CA ASP A 111 22.18 14.96 -4.37
C ASP A 111 23.16 14.58 -3.25
N GLY A 112 22.79 13.65 -2.38
CA GLY A 112 23.69 13.08 -1.37
C GLY A 112 24.87 12.31 -1.97
N PHE A 113 24.65 11.57 -3.06
CA PHE A 113 25.69 10.86 -3.79
C PHE A 113 26.66 11.85 -4.48
N ALA A 114 26.13 12.84 -5.21
CA ALA A 114 26.90 13.80 -5.98
C ALA A 114 27.74 14.77 -5.12
N ASN A 115 27.23 15.16 -3.95
CA ASN A 115 27.93 16.02 -3.00
C ASN A 115 28.77 15.25 -1.96
N ASP A 116 29.01 13.95 -2.16
CA ASP A 116 29.70 13.01 -1.26
C ASP A 116 29.02 12.75 0.11
N THR A 117 28.05 13.59 0.50
CA THR A 117 27.36 13.62 1.81
C THR A 117 26.46 12.42 2.13
N LEU A 118 26.24 11.48 1.19
CA LEU A 118 25.39 10.28 1.31
C LEU A 118 25.54 9.51 2.64
N ALA A 119 26.76 9.44 3.18
CA ALA A 119 27.00 8.75 4.45
C ALA A 119 26.48 9.54 5.68
N THR A 120 26.54 10.86 5.62
CA THR A 120 26.15 11.81 6.69
C THR A 120 24.73 12.34 6.57
N GLN A 121 24.08 12.16 5.41
CA GLN A 121 22.73 12.66 5.15
C GLN A 121 21.72 12.04 6.13
N LYS A 122 20.80 12.87 6.61
CA LYS A 122 19.79 12.49 7.60
C LYS A 122 18.49 12.07 6.94
N TYR A 123 17.90 11.00 7.45
CA TYR A 123 16.57 10.53 7.11
C TYR A 123 15.77 10.33 8.39
N TYR A 124 14.49 10.70 8.37
CA TYR A 124 13.63 10.66 9.55
C TYR A 124 12.61 9.52 9.40
N PHE A 125 12.66 8.52 10.29
CA PHE A 125 11.78 7.35 10.22
C PHE A 125 10.65 7.49 11.23
N VAL A 126 9.39 7.33 10.82
CA VAL A 126 8.20 7.55 11.66
C VAL A 126 7.31 6.32 11.78
N MET A 127 6.86 6.03 12.99
CA MET A 127 5.82 5.03 13.28
C MET A 127 4.84 5.59 14.32
N ALA A 128 3.58 5.20 14.21
CA ALA A 128 2.56 5.48 15.22
C ALA A 128 1.74 4.22 15.52
N ASN A 129 1.19 4.14 16.73
CA ASN A 129 0.13 3.19 17.08
C ASN A 129 -1.16 3.98 17.36
N TYR A 130 -2.30 3.33 17.18
CA TYR A 130 -3.64 3.90 17.32
C TYR A 130 -4.50 2.96 18.18
N PHE A 131 -5.51 3.48 18.87
CA PHE A 131 -6.46 2.65 19.62
C PHE A 131 -7.53 2.05 18.69
N ALA A 132 -8.25 2.88 17.92
CA ALA A 132 -9.33 2.43 17.05
C ALA A 132 -9.38 3.22 15.73
N LYS A 133 -10.01 2.64 14.70
CA LYS A 133 -10.33 3.33 13.43
C LYS A 133 -11.83 3.66 13.39
N THR A 134 -12.19 4.92 13.19
CA THR A 134 -13.57 5.41 13.13
C THR A 134 -14.28 4.98 11.84
N THR A 135 -15.60 5.20 11.79
CA THR A 135 -16.43 5.08 10.59
C THR A 135 -15.91 5.94 9.44
N ASP A 136 -15.41 7.12 9.77
CA ASP A 136 -14.94 8.16 8.85
C ASP A 136 -13.47 7.96 8.46
N CYS A 137 -12.90 6.82 8.88
CA CYS A 137 -11.55 6.32 8.63
C CYS A 137 -10.41 7.00 9.40
N ASP A 138 -10.73 7.78 10.44
CA ASP A 138 -9.73 8.35 11.36
C ASP A 138 -9.15 7.31 12.31
N TYR A 139 -7.86 7.42 12.60
CA TYR A 139 -7.10 6.52 13.46
C TYR A 139 -6.77 7.26 14.77
N ILE A 140 -7.46 6.93 15.85
CA ILE A 140 -7.32 7.61 17.15
C ILE A 140 -5.92 7.29 17.73
N PRO A 141 -5.00 8.25 17.89
CA PRO A 141 -3.61 7.98 18.25
C PRO A 141 -3.44 7.39 19.67
N ALA A 142 -2.34 6.64 19.86
CA ALA A 142 -1.95 5.99 21.12
C ALA A 142 -0.44 6.09 21.41
N GLU A 143 0.40 6.08 20.39
CA GLU A 143 1.86 6.23 20.49
C GLU A 143 2.40 6.83 19.19
N ILE A 144 3.47 7.64 19.27
CA ILE A 144 4.25 8.06 18.11
C ILE A 144 5.74 8.00 18.43
N ALA A 145 6.55 7.63 17.45
CA ALA A 145 8.00 7.70 17.53
C ALA A 145 8.61 8.15 16.20
N VAL A 146 9.68 8.94 16.28
CA VAL A 146 10.52 9.30 15.12
C VAL A 146 12.00 9.09 15.45
N ALA A 147 12.76 8.53 14.51
CA ALA A 147 14.20 8.34 14.62
C ALA A 147 14.95 9.18 13.58
N GLU A 148 16.04 9.84 14.01
CA GLU A 148 17.05 10.43 13.11
C GLU A 148 18.05 9.33 12.74
N TYR A 149 18.13 9.01 11.44
CA TYR A 149 19.03 7.99 10.90
C TYR A 149 20.01 8.57 9.88
N SER A 150 21.26 8.09 9.88
CA SER A 150 22.24 8.30 8.81
C SER A 150 23.14 7.06 8.68
N LEU A 151 23.74 6.82 7.51
CA LEU A 151 24.59 5.63 7.32
C LEU A 151 25.86 5.66 8.21
N LYS A 152 26.39 6.85 8.48
CA LYS A 152 27.61 7.05 9.29
C LYS A 152 27.36 6.95 10.80
N SER A 153 26.21 7.42 11.28
CA SER A 153 25.91 7.49 12.72
C SER A 153 24.87 6.47 13.19
N GLY A 154 24.26 5.71 12.27
CA GLY A 154 23.15 4.82 12.58
C GLY A 154 21.90 5.59 13.03
N VAL A 155 21.09 4.96 13.88
CA VAL A 155 20.01 5.61 14.63
C VAL A 155 20.62 6.42 15.77
N ASN A 156 20.67 7.74 15.60
CA ASN A 156 21.40 8.64 16.50
C ASN A 156 20.47 9.29 17.55
N LYS A 157 19.46 10.03 17.10
CA LYS A 157 18.44 10.64 17.97
C LYS A 157 17.11 9.91 17.84
N LYS A 158 16.29 9.94 18.90
CA LYS A 158 14.92 9.41 18.89
C LYS A 158 13.96 10.35 19.63
N PHE A 159 12.79 10.57 19.07
CA PHE A 159 11.61 11.15 19.70
C PHE A 159 10.59 10.04 19.94
N HIS A 160 9.93 10.05 21.09
CA HIS A 160 8.90 9.07 21.46
C HIS A 160 7.93 9.71 22.45
N THR A 161 6.64 9.46 22.27
CA THR A 161 5.62 9.71 23.30
C THR A 161 4.43 8.78 23.13
N PHE A 162 3.80 8.42 24.25
CA PHE A 162 2.42 7.94 24.24
C PHE A 162 1.46 9.13 24.08
N ILE A 163 0.22 8.86 23.67
CA ILE A 163 -0.81 9.87 23.42
C ILE A 163 -2.11 9.45 24.14
N ASP A 164 -2.64 10.32 25.00
CA ASP A 164 -3.98 10.19 25.60
C ASP A 164 -5.00 10.96 24.75
N PRO A 165 -5.85 10.29 23.93
CA PRO A 165 -6.94 10.95 23.20
C PRO A 165 -8.13 11.32 24.11
N GLY A 166 -8.03 11.12 25.42
CA GLY A 166 -9.01 11.51 26.44
C GLY A 166 -10.24 10.59 26.51
N THR A 167 -11.04 10.55 25.44
CA THR A 167 -12.28 9.75 25.37
C THR A 167 -12.51 9.17 23.99
N LEU A 168 -12.67 7.85 23.90
CA LEU A 168 -13.06 7.19 22.66
C LEU A 168 -14.49 7.56 22.24
N PRO A 169 -14.78 7.67 20.92
CA PRO A 169 -16.12 7.77 20.40
C PRO A 169 -17.03 6.62 20.85
N ILE A 170 -18.32 6.92 21.04
CA ILE A 170 -19.31 5.98 21.55
C ILE A 170 -19.38 4.74 20.63
N GLY A 171 -19.29 3.56 21.24
CA GLY A 171 -19.28 2.26 20.54
C GLY A 171 -17.88 1.68 20.26
N MET A 172 -16.83 2.50 20.20
CA MET A 172 -15.50 2.05 19.79
C MET A 172 -14.71 1.27 20.86
N GLY A 173 -15.20 1.22 22.11
CA GLY A 173 -14.47 0.64 23.25
C GLY A 173 -14.08 -0.84 23.08
N TYR A 174 -14.90 -1.66 22.41
CA TYR A 174 -14.55 -3.06 22.12
C TYR A 174 -13.43 -3.17 21.07
N GLN A 175 -13.54 -2.41 19.98
CA GLN A 175 -12.54 -2.37 18.90
C GLN A 175 -11.19 -1.89 19.45
N ALA A 176 -11.20 -0.81 20.24
CA ALA A 176 -10.01 -0.25 20.87
C ALA A 176 -9.32 -1.26 21.80
N LYS A 177 -10.11 -1.96 22.63
CA LYS A 177 -9.55 -2.98 23.51
C LYS A 177 -9.00 -4.18 22.74
N SER A 178 -9.73 -4.73 21.77
CA SER A 178 -9.26 -5.88 20.97
C SER A 178 -7.94 -5.53 20.28
N HIS A 179 -7.89 -4.38 19.58
CA HIS A 179 -6.69 -3.98 18.86
C HIS A 179 -5.47 -3.78 19.79
N ALA A 180 -5.68 -3.17 20.97
CA ALA A 180 -4.63 -3.05 21.97
C ALA A 180 -4.18 -4.42 22.49
N ASP A 181 -5.11 -5.27 22.96
CA ASP A 181 -4.81 -6.61 23.50
C ASP A 181 -4.03 -7.49 22.48
N ASP A 182 -4.40 -7.40 21.20
CA ASP A 182 -3.81 -8.11 20.06
C ASP A 182 -2.44 -7.55 19.61
N THR A 183 -2.07 -6.31 20.01
CA THR A 183 -0.85 -5.63 19.52
C THR A 183 -0.05 -4.93 20.63
N HIS A 184 -0.16 -3.60 20.76
CA HIS A 184 0.68 -2.75 21.60
C HIS A 184 0.33 -2.82 23.11
N ARG A 185 -0.87 -3.30 23.47
CA ARG A 185 -1.33 -3.47 24.86
C ARG A 185 -1.27 -2.21 25.74
N LEU A 186 -1.32 -1.03 25.10
CA LEU A 186 -1.43 0.23 25.84
C LEU A 186 -2.80 0.30 26.54
N PRO A 187 -2.87 0.81 27.78
CA PRO A 187 -4.14 1.06 28.46
C PRO A 187 -5.09 1.89 27.59
N VAL A 188 -6.33 1.42 27.41
CA VAL A 188 -7.33 2.16 26.63
C VAL A 188 -7.94 3.32 27.46
N PRO A 189 -8.39 4.41 26.81
CA PRO A 189 -9.12 5.49 27.49
C PRO A 189 -10.32 4.95 28.29
N PRO A 190 -10.62 5.50 29.48
CA PRO A 190 -10.10 6.75 30.05
C PRO A 190 -8.77 6.63 30.81
N ASN A 191 -8.11 5.46 30.79
CA ASN A 191 -6.87 5.21 31.52
C ASN A 191 -5.63 5.25 30.62
N ALA A 192 -5.70 5.92 29.46
CA ALA A 192 -4.60 5.95 28.50
C ALA A 192 -3.37 6.69 29.05
N MET A 193 -2.21 6.34 28.50
CA MET A 193 -0.92 6.88 28.89
C MET A 193 -0.46 7.96 27.92
N GLY A 194 0.29 8.95 28.42
CA GLY A 194 1.03 9.89 27.58
C GLY A 194 0.61 11.34 27.72
N GLU A 195 0.92 12.11 26.69
CA GLU A 195 0.50 13.51 26.57
C GLU A 195 -0.90 13.57 25.94
N ARG A 196 -1.74 14.45 26.49
CA ARG A 196 -3.13 14.68 26.08
C ARG A 196 -3.29 15.94 25.24
N ASP A 197 -2.33 16.85 25.35
CA ASP A 197 -2.21 18.06 24.56
C ASP A 197 -1.49 17.74 23.25
N PHE A 198 -2.27 17.52 22.19
CA PHE A 198 -1.73 17.21 20.86
C PHE A 198 -0.82 18.34 20.33
N GLY A 199 -1.03 19.58 20.80
CA GLY A 199 -0.14 20.71 20.55
C GLY A 199 1.28 20.50 21.06
N LYS A 200 1.44 19.98 22.29
CA LYS A 200 2.77 19.60 22.80
C LYS A 200 3.39 18.42 22.04
N VAL A 201 2.58 17.47 21.56
CA VAL A 201 3.05 16.35 20.73
C VAL A 201 3.62 16.85 19.40
N ILE A 202 2.87 17.68 18.66
CA ILE A 202 3.33 18.21 17.36
C ILE A 202 4.46 19.23 17.52
N GLN A 203 4.44 20.07 18.58
CA GLN A 203 5.56 20.97 18.89
C GLN A 203 6.84 20.19 19.22
N GLY A 204 6.75 19.10 19.99
CA GLY A 204 7.88 18.22 20.29
C GLY A 204 8.46 17.57 19.03
N LEU A 205 7.58 17.13 18.12
CA LEU A 205 7.97 16.57 16.83
C LEU A 205 8.66 17.60 15.92
N MET A 206 8.08 18.80 15.79
CA MET A 206 8.66 19.93 15.05
C MET A 206 10.01 20.40 15.62
N SER A 207 10.21 20.28 16.94
CA SER A 207 11.47 20.62 17.61
C SER A 207 12.54 19.54 17.46
N PHE A 208 12.15 18.32 17.05
CA PHE A 208 13.05 17.19 16.83
C PHE A 208 13.55 17.10 15.37
N ILE A 209 12.70 17.43 14.41
CA ILE A 209 13.01 17.36 12.98
C ILE A 209 13.68 18.67 12.56
N GLU A 210 14.93 18.59 12.08
CA GLU A 210 15.64 19.75 11.55
C GLU A 210 15.07 20.13 10.17
N THR A 211 14.71 21.39 9.97
CA THR A 211 14.26 21.92 8.67
C THR A 211 15.44 22.16 7.72
N ASP A 212 15.16 22.25 6.43
CA ASP A 212 16.14 22.69 5.42
C ASP A 212 16.42 24.21 5.48
N GLU A 213 17.30 24.68 4.60
CA GLU A 213 17.66 26.11 4.46
C GLU A 213 16.48 27.01 4.07
N ASN A 214 15.40 26.43 3.53
CA ASN A 214 14.17 27.13 3.15
C ASN A 214 13.10 27.10 4.27
N GLY A 215 13.40 26.49 5.42
CA GLY A 215 12.45 26.29 6.51
C GLY A 215 11.41 25.19 6.26
N GLN A 216 11.62 24.32 5.26
CA GLN A 216 10.75 23.18 4.98
C GLN A 216 11.16 21.95 5.78
N TYR A 217 10.18 21.15 6.20
CA TYR A 217 10.44 19.87 6.86
C TYR A 217 10.82 18.78 5.84
N PRO A 218 11.89 18.01 6.09
CA PRO A 218 12.26 16.87 5.25
C PRO A 218 11.20 15.75 5.31
N PRO A 219 11.14 14.86 4.29
CA PRO A 219 10.20 13.74 4.31
C PRO A 219 10.39 12.79 5.49
N LEU A 220 9.28 12.31 6.02
CA LEU A 220 9.24 11.28 7.05
C LEU A 220 8.91 9.92 6.40
N TYR A 221 9.71 8.90 6.70
CA TYR A 221 9.64 7.60 6.04
C TYR A 221 8.98 6.55 6.94
N ALA A 222 8.00 5.83 6.41
CA ALA A 222 7.26 4.79 7.11
C ALA A 222 6.97 3.57 6.23
N HIS A 223 6.66 2.43 6.86
CA HIS A 223 6.29 1.22 6.14
C HIS A 223 5.06 1.45 5.24
N LYS A 224 5.10 0.96 3.98
CA LYS A 224 4.03 1.11 2.98
C LYS A 224 2.60 0.78 3.46
N HIS A 225 2.46 -0.14 4.44
CA HIS A 225 1.17 -0.52 5.04
C HIS A 225 0.62 0.47 6.09
N TYR A 226 1.46 1.34 6.66
CA TYR A 226 1.07 2.29 7.70
C TYR A 226 0.90 3.73 7.18
N LEU A 227 1.15 3.99 5.89
CA LEU A 227 1.11 5.33 5.31
C LEU A 227 -0.25 6.05 5.43
N GLU A 228 -1.36 5.32 5.33
CA GLU A 228 -2.71 5.90 5.51
C GLU A 228 -2.93 6.32 6.97
N MET A 229 -2.66 5.39 7.90
CA MET A 229 -2.80 5.60 9.34
C MET A 229 -1.90 6.73 9.85
N ILE A 230 -0.63 6.75 9.47
CA ILE A 230 0.32 7.77 9.93
C ILE A 230 -0.05 9.14 9.36
N LYS A 231 -0.49 9.25 8.10
CA LYS A 231 -0.97 10.53 7.53
C LYS A 231 -2.21 11.06 8.26
N ASN A 232 -3.11 10.16 8.65
CA ASN A 232 -4.30 10.55 9.41
C ASN A 232 -3.95 10.96 10.85
N VAL A 233 -3.09 10.20 11.55
CA VAL A 233 -2.58 10.57 12.89
C VAL A 233 -1.87 11.93 12.86
N MET A 234 -1.01 12.17 11.87
CA MET A 234 -0.34 13.47 11.68
C MET A 234 -1.35 14.60 11.46
N SER A 235 -2.34 14.40 10.59
CA SER A 235 -3.44 15.35 10.38
C SER A 235 -4.19 15.68 11.68
N ILE A 236 -4.53 14.68 12.50
CA ILE A 236 -5.19 14.88 13.81
C ILE A 236 -4.32 15.76 14.73
N LEU A 237 -3.01 15.48 14.81
CA LEU A 237 -2.06 16.25 15.63
C LEU A 237 -1.82 17.68 15.12
N GLU A 238 -1.82 17.88 13.80
CA GLU A 238 -1.71 19.20 13.17
C GLU A 238 -2.96 20.06 13.39
N ASN A 239 -4.16 19.49 13.14
CA ASN A 239 -5.42 20.24 13.14
C ASN A 239 -5.75 20.85 14.52
N GLU A 240 -5.47 20.15 15.63
CA GLU A 240 -5.71 20.70 16.97
C GLU A 240 -4.78 21.86 17.35
N TYR A 241 -3.59 21.94 16.76
CA TYR A 241 -2.59 22.97 17.08
C TYR A 241 -2.63 24.17 16.13
N PHE A 242 -2.84 23.93 14.83
CA PHE A 242 -2.74 24.94 13.78
C PHE A 242 -4.08 25.47 13.25
N GLY A 243 -5.18 24.73 13.44
CA GLY A 243 -6.42 24.97 12.71
C GLY A 243 -6.17 24.94 11.20
N ASP A 244 -6.46 26.03 10.49
CA ASP A 244 -6.31 26.13 9.04
C ASP A 244 -4.84 26.16 8.53
N ASN A 245 -3.85 26.37 9.40
CA ASN A 245 -2.43 26.59 9.02
C ASN A 245 -1.55 25.32 9.09
N SER A 246 -1.93 24.22 8.42
CA SER A 246 -1.20 22.93 8.44
C SER A 246 0.29 23.04 8.09
N VAL A 247 1.12 22.24 8.78
CA VAL A 247 2.54 22.00 8.47
C VAL A 247 2.64 20.74 7.62
N ASN A 248 2.89 20.90 6.32
CA ASN A 248 2.85 19.81 5.33
C ASN A 248 3.98 18.77 5.50
N PHE A 249 3.83 17.84 6.46
CA PHE A 249 4.75 16.71 6.65
C PHE A 249 4.59 15.64 5.56
N LYS A 250 5.61 15.53 4.70
CA LYS A 250 5.62 14.57 3.59
C LYS A 250 5.87 13.13 4.09
N ILE A 251 4.80 12.35 4.30
CA ILE A 251 4.93 10.94 4.73
C ILE A 251 5.08 9.97 3.53
N TYR A 252 6.24 9.32 3.41
CA TYR A 252 6.72 8.56 2.24
C TYR A 252 7.08 7.09 2.57
N PRO A 253 7.06 6.16 1.57
CA PRO A 253 7.37 4.74 1.78
C PRO A 253 8.87 4.50 2.02
N ILE A 254 9.21 4.00 3.22
CA ILE A 254 10.58 3.67 3.61
C ILE A 254 11.22 2.59 2.73
N GLN A 255 10.42 1.66 2.17
CA GLN A 255 10.90 0.66 1.22
C GLN A 255 11.54 1.28 -0.03
N TYR A 256 10.97 2.37 -0.56
CA TYR A 256 11.51 3.01 -1.77
C TYR A 256 12.82 3.74 -1.47
N LEU A 257 12.92 4.37 -0.29
CA LEU A 257 14.19 4.92 0.20
C LEU A 257 15.25 3.81 0.39
N PHE A 258 14.87 2.69 1.01
CA PHE A 258 15.76 1.54 1.24
C PHE A 258 16.36 0.97 -0.05
N TYR A 259 15.52 0.81 -1.09
CA TYR A 259 15.95 0.42 -2.43
C TYR A 259 16.89 1.46 -3.06
N THR A 260 16.47 2.72 -3.11
CA THR A 260 17.20 3.79 -3.79
C THR A 260 18.55 4.08 -3.13
N LEU A 261 18.60 4.10 -1.79
CA LEU A 261 19.87 4.16 -1.06
C LEU A 261 20.77 2.96 -1.37
N LYS A 262 20.24 1.73 -1.35
CA LYS A 262 21.06 0.54 -1.68
C LYS A 262 21.65 0.62 -3.08
N MET A 263 20.90 1.15 -4.05
CA MET A 263 21.41 1.35 -5.42
C MET A 263 22.60 2.30 -5.44
N SER A 264 22.55 3.40 -4.69
CA SER A 264 23.61 4.40 -4.60
C SER A 264 24.80 3.97 -3.73
N THR A 265 24.59 3.24 -2.62
CA THR A 265 25.68 2.69 -1.81
C THR A 265 26.43 1.59 -2.54
N ALA A 266 25.71 0.70 -3.22
CA ALA A 266 26.32 -0.36 -4.03
C ALA A 266 27.08 0.21 -5.24
N GLU A 267 26.64 1.33 -5.81
CA GLU A 267 27.41 2.07 -6.82
C GLU A 267 28.72 2.63 -6.24
N LYS A 268 28.64 3.36 -5.12
CA LYS A 268 29.79 3.99 -4.47
C LYS A 268 30.80 2.99 -3.88
N GLY A 269 30.33 1.80 -3.50
CA GLY A 269 31.16 0.71 -2.97
C GLY A 269 31.57 -0.36 -4.00
N GLU A 270 31.27 -0.15 -5.30
CA GLU A 270 31.52 -1.11 -6.39
C GLU A 270 30.94 -2.53 -6.13
N VAL A 271 29.82 -2.60 -5.40
CA VAL A 271 29.13 -3.85 -5.03
C VAL A 271 28.02 -4.17 -6.04
N LYS A 272 27.70 -5.46 -6.24
CA LYS A 272 26.55 -5.87 -7.05
C LYS A 272 25.25 -5.23 -6.54
N LYS A 273 24.66 -4.35 -7.35
CA LYS A 273 23.33 -3.75 -7.17
C LYS A 273 22.23 -4.82 -7.15
N PRO A 274 21.12 -4.62 -6.39
CA PRO A 274 19.95 -5.49 -6.46
C PRO A 274 19.31 -5.44 -7.86
N GLU A 275 18.86 -6.58 -8.36
CA GLU A 275 18.31 -6.71 -9.73
C GLU A 275 16.89 -6.14 -9.86
N SER A 276 16.16 -5.99 -8.74
CA SER A 276 14.87 -5.29 -8.70
C SER A 276 14.53 -4.84 -7.28
N ILE A 277 13.60 -3.88 -7.17
CA ILE A 277 13.03 -3.42 -5.89
C ILE A 277 12.38 -4.55 -5.07
N PHE A 278 11.87 -5.60 -5.72
CA PHE A 278 11.28 -6.75 -5.01
C PHE A 278 12.28 -7.49 -4.12
N ILE A 279 13.58 -7.43 -4.45
CA ILE A 279 14.64 -8.04 -3.62
C ILE A 279 14.86 -7.22 -2.34
N SER A 280 14.89 -5.88 -2.44
CA SER A 280 14.99 -5.00 -1.26
C SER A 280 13.71 -5.03 -0.42
N ASP A 281 12.52 -5.04 -1.04
CA ASP A 281 11.25 -5.20 -0.31
C ASP A 281 11.23 -6.53 0.45
N ALA A 282 11.60 -7.65 -0.18
CA ALA A 282 11.66 -8.97 0.47
C ALA A 282 12.78 -9.12 1.51
N ILE A 283 13.79 -8.24 1.52
CA ILE A 283 14.79 -8.15 2.60
C ILE A 283 14.22 -7.32 3.76
N PHE A 284 13.51 -6.23 3.46
CA PHE A 284 12.89 -5.36 4.46
C PHE A 284 11.69 -6.03 5.17
N GLU A 285 10.88 -6.81 4.46
CA GLU A 285 9.73 -7.52 5.02
C GLU A 285 10.10 -8.69 5.96
N ARG A 286 11.38 -9.02 6.10
CA ARG A 286 11.86 -10.10 6.99
C ARG A 286 12.12 -9.66 8.43
N ASP A 287 12.10 -8.35 8.72
CA ASP A 287 12.39 -7.72 10.02
C ASP A 287 13.37 -8.54 10.90
N THR A 288 14.63 -8.62 10.45
CA THR A 288 15.66 -9.47 11.06
C THR A 288 16.00 -9.12 12.51
N PHE A 289 15.43 -8.02 13.03
CA PHE A 289 15.57 -7.55 14.40
C PHE A 289 14.23 -7.57 15.16
N GLU A 290 13.16 -8.21 14.66
CA GLU A 290 11.80 -8.17 15.25
C GLU A 290 11.82 -8.42 16.77
N TYR A 291 12.57 -9.43 17.20
CA TYR A 291 12.72 -9.94 18.57
C TYR A 291 13.91 -9.33 19.32
N GLN A 292 14.36 -8.12 18.95
CA GLN A 292 15.45 -7.46 19.64
C GLN A 292 14.97 -6.72 20.90
N ASN A 293 15.52 -7.11 22.04
CA ASN A 293 15.32 -6.44 23.33
C ASN A 293 16.16 -5.16 23.46
N LYS A 294 15.77 -4.27 24.38
CA LYS A 294 16.41 -2.99 24.73
C LYS A 294 16.43 -1.95 23.62
N ILE A 295 15.42 -2.00 22.74
CA ILE A 295 15.17 -0.97 21.71
C ILE A 295 13.73 -0.45 21.70
N SER A 296 12.84 -1.07 22.47
CA SER A 296 11.51 -0.54 22.73
C SER A 296 11.54 0.46 23.90
N CYS A 297 10.44 1.17 24.16
CA CYS A 297 10.31 2.00 25.36
C CYS A 297 10.03 1.14 26.60
N ASP A 298 10.38 1.65 27.78
CA ASP A 298 10.33 0.90 29.06
C ASP A 298 9.00 0.18 29.32
N PHE A 299 7.85 0.77 28.97
CA PHE A 299 6.55 0.11 29.10
C PHE A 299 6.48 -1.19 28.28
N HIS A 300 6.66 -1.11 26.96
CA HIS A 300 6.56 -2.26 26.05
C HIS A 300 7.65 -3.31 26.28
N GLU A 301 8.82 -2.91 26.78
CA GLU A 301 9.90 -3.81 27.19
C GLU A 301 9.50 -4.61 28.45
N ASN A 302 8.90 -3.96 29.44
CA ASN A 302 8.45 -4.61 30.69
C ASN A 302 7.26 -5.57 30.51
N ILE A 303 6.48 -5.45 29.43
CA ILE A 303 5.33 -6.35 29.13
C ILE A 303 5.56 -7.27 27.90
N ASP A 304 6.82 -7.41 27.46
CA ASP A 304 7.28 -8.32 26.39
C ASP A 304 6.47 -8.24 25.08
N VAL A 305 6.08 -7.01 24.71
CA VAL A 305 5.48 -6.68 23.39
C VAL A 305 6.22 -5.55 22.68
N GLY A 306 7.51 -5.39 23.01
CA GLY A 306 8.42 -4.45 22.36
C GLY A 306 8.43 -4.52 20.83
N LYS A 307 7.95 -5.62 20.24
CA LYS A 307 7.84 -5.76 18.79
C LYS A 307 6.78 -4.88 18.10
N TYR A 308 5.78 -4.40 18.85
CA TYR A 308 4.71 -3.50 18.38
C TYR A 308 4.97 -2.03 18.74
N CYS A 309 5.91 -1.75 19.65
CA CYS A 309 6.26 -0.39 20.05
C CYS A 309 6.76 0.46 18.88
N ALA A 310 6.22 1.66 18.70
CA ALA A 310 6.62 2.57 17.63
C ALA A 310 8.13 2.88 17.67
N LEU A 311 8.70 3.07 18.87
CA LEU A 311 10.14 3.34 19.08
C LEU A 311 11.03 2.16 18.65
N SER A 312 10.54 0.93 18.87
CA SER A 312 11.21 -0.28 18.41
C SER A 312 11.18 -0.36 16.89
N CYS A 313 10.01 -0.21 16.26
CA CYS A 313 9.83 -0.23 14.81
C CYS A 313 10.81 0.71 14.08
N VAL A 314 10.87 1.99 14.46
CA VAL A 314 11.79 2.96 13.82
C VAL A 314 13.26 2.65 14.09
N THR A 315 13.59 2.03 15.24
CA THR A 315 14.95 1.58 15.54
C THR A 315 15.35 0.37 14.69
N ARG A 316 14.47 -0.64 14.56
CA ARG A 316 14.71 -1.84 13.74
C ARG A 316 14.94 -1.46 12.28
N TRP A 317 14.13 -0.56 11.73
CA TRP A 317 14.32 -0.08 10.36
C TRP A 317 15.70 0.54 10.14
N GLY A 318 16.23 1.30 11.10
CA GLY A 318 17.61 1.81 11.07
C GLY A 318 18.66 0.71 11.08
N TYR A 319 18.52 -0.32 11.92
CA TYR A 319 19.43 -1.47 11.93
C TYR A 319 19.37 -2.27 10.62
N MET A 320 18.19 -2.39 10.01
CA MET A 320 18.00 -3.05 8.70
C MET A 320 18.65 -2.25 7.56
N PHE A 321 18.56 -0.92 7.59
CA PHE A 321 19.33 -0.06 6.68
C PHE A 321 20.83 -0.29 6.88
N SER A 322 21.32 -0.30 8.12
CA SER A 322 22.73 -0.46 8.44
C SER A 322 23.30 -1.81 7.99
N ASP A 323 22.66 -2.93 8.36
CA ASP A 323 23.07 -4.29 7.99
C ASP A 323 23.09 -4.49 6.46
N TYR A 324 22.15 -3.87 5.74
CA TYR A 324 22.05 -4.04 4.29
C TYR A 324 23.05 -3.20 3.48
N MET A 325 23.51 -2.04 3.97
CA MET A 325 24.26 -1.10 3.12
C MET A 325 25.48 -0.37 3.72
N CYS A 326 25.66 -0.32 5.06
CA CYS A 326 26.84 0.35 5.62
C CYS A 326 28.17 -0.36 5.29
N LEU A 327 28.11 -1.68 5.08
CA LEU A 327 29.26 -2.48 4.62
C LEU A 327 29.64 -2.24 3.15
N ASP A 328 28.75 -1.68 2.31
CA ASP A 328 29.13 -1.28 0.94
C ASP A 328 30.10 -0.08 0.98
N LEU A 329 29.85 0.85 1.91
CA LEU A 329 30.63 2.08 2.08
C LEU A 329 31.80 1.93 3.06
N ALA A 330 32.11 0.71 3.50
CA ALA A 330 33.11 0.40 4.53
C ALA A 330 32.97 1.21 5.83
N LEU A 331 31.73 1.47 6.26
CA LEU A 331 31.44 2.20 7.50
C LEU A 331 31.48 1.27 8.72
N ASP A 332 32.12 1.73 9.81
CA ASP A 332 32.12 1.04 11.10
C ASP A 332 30.72 0.95 11.70
N LEU A 333 30.30 -0.25 12.08
CA LEU A 333 28.99 -0.52 12.69
C LEU A 333 29.05 -0.29 14.20
N ILE A 334 28.34 0.72 14.69
CA ILE A 334 28.29 1.12 16.10
C ILE A 334 27.15 0.36 16.82
N PRO A 335 27.43 -0.44 17.86
CA PRO A 335 26.40 -1.08 18.67
C PRO A 335 25.51 -0.05 19.37
N GLY A 336 24.20 -0.29 19.36
CA GLY A 336 23.16 0.63 19.79
C GLY A 336 22.57 1.49 18.66
N ALA A 337 23.37 1.87 17.67
CA ALA A 337 22.97 2.80 16.60
C ALA A 337 22.82 2.13 15.22
N HIS A 338 23.81 1.38 14.76
CA HIS A 338 23.76 0.60 13.51
C HIS A 338 23.29 -0.84 13.73
N LEU A 339 23.58 -1.38 14.91
CA LEU A 339 23.26 -2.74 15.33
C LEU A 339 22.69 -2.69 16.74
N PRO A 340 22.07 -3.78 17.25
CA PRO A 340 21.66 -3.86 18.64
C PRO A 340 22.80 -3.60 19.64
N PRO A 341 22.51 -3.08 20.86
CA PRO A 341 23.53 -2.76 21.87
C PRO A 341 24.45 -3.91 22.29
N GLY A 342 24.08 -5.17 22.03
CA GLY A 342 24.83 -6.37 22.38
C GLY A 342 25.35 -7.20 21.19
N ALA A 343 25.41 -6.63 19.98
CA ALA A 343 25.86 -7.35 18.79
C ALA A 343 27.38 -7.64 18.78
N ASP A 344 27.79 -8.85 18.38
CA ASP A 344 29.21 -9.21 18.24
C ASP A 344 29.80 -8.74 16.90
N LEU A 345 30.65 -7.72 16.97
CA LEU A 345 31.39 -7.20 15.82
C LEU A 345 32.53 -8.13 15.32
N SER A 346 32.82 -9.25 16.00
CA SER A 346 33.94 -10.14 15.63
C SER A 346 33.76 -10.79 14.25
N ALA A 347 32.51 -10.95 13.77
CA ALA A 347 32.21 -11.44 12.44
C ALA A 347 32.56 -10.40 11.36
N ALA A 348 32.03 -9.17 11.50
CA ALA A 348 32.22 -8.09 10.52
C ALA A 348 33.70 -7.73 10.31
N LYS A 349 34.51 -7.76 11.38
CA LYS A 349 35.95 -7.47 11.31
C LYS A 349 36.75 -8.51 10.52
N LYS A 350 36.35 -9.79 10.55
CA LYS A 350 37.03 -10.88 9.79
C LYS A 350 36.83 -10.75 8.27
N SER A 351 35.70 -10.22 7.83
CA SER A 351 35.43 -9.95 6.41
C SER A 351 36.44 -8.96 5.80
N PHE A 352 36.79 -7.89 6.53
CA PHE A 352 37.76 -6.89 6.05
C PHE A 352 39.19 -7.43 5.99
N SER A 353 39.66 -8.13 7.02
CA SER A 353 41.03 -8.66 7.06
C SER A 353 41.34 -9.64 5.92
N THR A 354 40.33 -10.36 5.42
CA THR A 354 40.51 -11.41 4.41
C THR A 354 40.76 -10.87 2.99
N VAL A 355 40.34 -9.63 2.69
CA VAL A 355 40.58 -8.99 1.38
C VAL A 355 42.04 -8.56 1.21
N SER A 356 42.74 -8.25 2.31
CA SER A 356 44.08 -7.65 2.30
C SER A 356 45.24 -8.63 2.05
N SER A 357 44.98 -9.93 1.86
CA SER A 357 46.04 -10.96 1.82
C SER A 357 46.09 -11.84 0.57
N TYR A 358 45.24 -11.60 -0.43
CA TYR A 358 45.25 -12.39 -1.67
C TYR A 358 46.12 -11.73 -2.75
N ASN A 359 47.36 -12.22 -2.86
CA ASN A 359 48.18 -12.02 -4.04
C ASN A 359 47.57 -12.73 -5.27
N ASP A 360 47.92 -12.23 -6.46
CA ASP A 360 47.45 -12.71 -7.77
C ASP A 360 47.78 -14.19 -8.02
N ASP A 361 46.75 -15.03 -8.13
CA ASP A 361 46.78 -16.21 -8.99
C ASP A 361 45.38 -16.64 -9.45
N LYS A 362 45.30 -17.44 -10.53
CA LYS A 362 44.14 -17.49 -11.42
C LYS A 362 43.11 -18.59 -11.13
N LYS A 363 41.83 -18.20 -11.31
CA LYS A 363 40.59 -19.00 -11.56
C LYS A 363 39.57 -19.12 -10.40
N SER A 364 38.49 -18.33 -10.54
CA SER A 364 37.07 -18.69 -10.32
C SER A 364 36.63 -19.49 -9.08
N VAL A 365 35.79 -18.86 -8.24
CA VAL A 365 34.38 -19.26 -8.04
C VAL A 365 33.51 -18.00 -7.90
N ALA A 366 32.31 -17.98 -8.48
CA ALA A 366 31.37 -16.86 -8.37
C ALA A 366 30.45 -16.99 -7.14
N SER A 367 30.92 -16.58 -5.96
CA SER A 367 30.13 -16.62 -4.71
C SER A 367 29.13 -15.45 -4.60
N THR A 368 28.09 -15.45 -5.43
CA THR A 368 26.95 -14.52 -5.30
C THR A 368 25.89 -15.07 -4.35
N SER A 369 26.16 -15.05 -3.04
CA SER A 369 25.16 -15.06 -1.95
C SER A 369 25.85 -14.96 -0.58
N MET A 370 25.08 -14.60 0.46
CA MET A 370 25.51 -14.56 1.88
C MET A 370 26.69 -13.60 2.22
N ARG A 371 26.42 -12.29 2.22
CA ARG A 371 27.23 -11.30 3.00
C ARG A 371 26.62 -10.99 4.39
N SER A 372 25.43 -11.49 4.70
CA SER A 372 24.65 -11.20 5.90
C SER A 372 25.09 -12.06 7.10
N TYR A 373 26.12 -11.62 7.83
CA TYR A 373 26.64 -12.31 9.02
C TYR A 373 26.94 -11.37 10.22
N ALA A 374 26.50 -10.10 10.20
CA ALA A 374 26.76 -9.15 11.30
C ALA A 374 25.85 -9.37 12.52
N SER A 375 24.67 -9.98 12.34
CA SER A 375 23.71 -10.25 13.41
C SER A 375 23.56 -11.76 13.64
N THR A 376 24.31 -12.31 14.60
CA THR A 376 23.89 -13.52 15.31
C THR A 376 23.12 -13.07 16.54
N SER A 377 21.81 -13.32 16.59
CA SER A 377 20.98 -12.87 17.70
C SER A 377 21.38 -13.54 19.02
N VAL A 378 21.53 -12.73 20.07
CA VAL A 378 21.97 -13.21 21.39
C VAL A 378 20.83 -14.00 22.04
N ARG A 379 20.88 -15.33 21.93
CA ARG A 379 20.05 -16.20 22.79
C ARG A 379 20.39 -15.95 24.25
N SER A 380 19.41 -15.48 25.01
CA SER A 380 19.48 -15.39 26.46
C SER A 380 19.62 -16.79 27.07
N ASN A 381 20.72 -17.01 27.81
CA ASN A 381 20.99 -18.28 28.48
C ASN A 381 20.07 -18.47 29.69
N VAL A 382 18.84 -18.93 29.45
CA VAL A 382 17.94 -19.46 30.49
C VAL A 382 18.34 -20.91 30.77
N THR A 383 19.04 -21.12 31.88
CA THR A 383 19.56 -22.43 32.29
C THR A 383 18.43 -23.39 32.69
N GLN A 384 17.98 -24.22 31.76
CA GLN A 384 17.07 -25.34 32.10
C GLN A 384 17.86 -26.50 32.74
N PRO A 385 17.31 -27.17 33.78
CA PRO A 385 17.98 -28.30 34.42
C PRO A 385 18.03 -29.52 33.48
N LYS A 386 19.16 -30.24 33.50
CA LYS A 386 19.30 -31.50 32.77
C LYS A 386 18.30 -32.54 33.29
N ILE A 387 17.52 -33.12 32.37
CA ILE A 387 16.88 -34.42 32.58
C ILE A 387 17.71 -35.45 31.81
N GLU A 388 18.47 -36.27 32.53
CA GLU A 388 19.23 -37.36 31.93
C GLU A 388 18.28 -38.48 31.51
N ARG A 389 18.41 -38.96 30.26
CA ARG A 389 17.71 -40.14 29.77
C ARG A 389 18.71 -41.28 29.67
N HIS A 390 18.64 -42.21 30.61
CA HIS A 390 19.32 -43.49 30.49
C HIS A 390 18.82 -44.21 29.23
N TYR A 391 19.76 -44.68 28.42
CA TYR A 391 19.49 -45.66 27.38
C TYR A 391 19.51 -47.05 28.02
N VAL A 392 18.52 -47.88 27.71
CA VAL A 392 18.51 -49.31 28.04
C VAL A 392 18.40 -50.06 26.71
N ASP A 393 19.33 -50.98 26.51
CA ASP A 393 19.39 -51.87 25.35
C ASP A 393 18.70 -53.20 25.71
N ASP A 394 17.89 -53.76 24.82
CA ASP A 394 17.24 -55.06 25.05
C ASP A 394 16.90 -55.77 23.72
N THR A 395 16.82 -57.10 23.74
CA THR A 395 17.29 -57.91 22.60
C THR A 395 16.21 -58.62 21.76
N ARG A 396 16.31 -58.42 20.44
CA ARG A 396 16.20 -59.39 19.32
C ARG A 396 15.20 -60.57 19.40
N SER A 397 14.32 -60.66 18.39
CA SER A 397 13.98 -61.95 17.74
C SER A 397 13.47 -61.81 16.28
N ASP A 398 13.73 -62.86 15.48
CA ASP A 398 13.43 -63.06 14.05
C ASP A 398 11.92 -63.19 13.70
N ALA A 399 11.42 -63.03 12.46
CA ALA A 399 11.90 -62.36 11.22
C ALA A 399 10.66 -61.92 10.36
N THR A 400 10.37 -62.15 9.06
CA THR A 400 10.97 -62.92 7.93
C THR A 400 10.33 -62.49 6.59
N GLU A 401 11.10 -62.43 5.47
CA GLU A 401 10.67 -62.59 4.04
C GLU A 401 9.61 -61.62 3.40
N LYS A 402 9.67 -61.12 2.14
CA LYS A 402 10.42 -61.49 0.89
C LYS A 402 10.88 -60.27 0.05
N TYR A 403 11.89 -60.50 -0.80
CA TYR A 403 12.41 -59.66 -1.91
C TYR A 403 11.68 -59.97 -3.26
N PRO A 404 12.01 -59.41 -4.47
CA PRO A 404 13.08 -58.46 -4.88
C PRO A 404 12.65 -57.25 -5.79
N PRO A 405 13.58 -56.34 -6.19
CA PRO A 405 13.34 -55.19 -7.09
C PRO A 405 13.91 -55.33 -8.52
N GLY A 406 13.69 -54.34 -9.41
CA GLY A 406 14.50 -54.18 -10.64
C GLY A 406 14.11 -53.07 -11.65
N GLY A 407 15.14 -52.34 -12.14
CA GLY A 407 15.18 -51.67 -13.46
C GLY A 407 14.51 -50.28 -13.63
N ASP A 408 14.97 -49.39 -14.51
CA ASP A 408 16.24 -49.33 -15.28
C ASP A 408 16.53 -47.88 -15.77
N VAL A 409 17.75 -47.56 -16.20
CA VAL A 409 18.22 -46.19 -16.54
C VAL A 409 18.59 -46.04 -18.03
N ARG A 410 18.19 -44.94 -18.69
CA ARG A 410 18.69 -44.57 -20.03
C ARG A 410 19.01 -43.07 -20.20
N LYS A 411 20.12 -42.79 -20.88
CA LYS A 411 20.61 -41.46 -21.32
C LYS A 411 20.52 -41.32 -22.85
N ARG A 412 20.53 -40.07 -23.36
CA ARG A 412 20.98 -39.58 -24.71
C ARG A 412 20.58 -38.09 -24.84
N THR A 413 21.16 -37.17 -25.64
CA THR A 413 22.54 -36.83 -26.12
C THR A 413 22.43 -35.46 -26.86
N HIS A 414 23.54 -34.78 -27.19
CA HIS A 414 23.58 -33.39 -27.71
C HIS A 414 23.58 -33.22 -29.26
N ASP A 415 23.03 -32.08 -29.73
CA ASP A 415 23.47 -31.21 -30.87
C ASP A 415 23.48 -31.76 -32.34
N PRO A 416 23.61 -30.92 -33.42
CA PRO A 416 24.00 -29.49 -33.48
C PRO A 416 23.13 -28.54 -34.35
N ALA A 417 23.64 -27.30 -34.57
CA ALA A 417 22.94 -26.12 -35.12
C ALA A 417 23.03 -25.87 -36.64
N ARG A 418 22.33 -24.81 -37.12
CA ARG A 418 22.47 -24.16 -38.44
C ARG A 418 22.28 -22.64 -38.34
N THR A 419 22.76 -21.90 -39.35
CA THR A 419 22.81 -20.42 -39.46
C THR A 419 22.22 -19.92 -40.80
N PHE A 420 22.36 -18.60 -41.09
CA PHE A 420 21.89 -17.84 -42.29
C PHE A 420 20.38 -17.46 -42.28
N GLU A 421 19.95 -16.24 -42.67
CA GLU A 421 20.63 -14.92 -42.84
C GLU A 421 19.58 -13.77 -42.77
N ASN A 422 19.98 -12.51 -42.99
CA ASN A 422 19.12 -11.30 -42.93
C ASN A 422 18.10 -11.17 -44.09
N ASP A 423 16.95 -10.55 -43.82
CA ASP A 423 16.50 -9.33 -44.54
C ASP A 423 15.49 -8.51 -43.70
N SER A 424 15.08 -7.31 -44.14
CA SER A 424 14.29 -6.33 -43.36
C SER A 424 12.85 -6.11 -43.86
N SER A 425 11.91 -5.80 -42.94
CA SER A 425 11.09 -4.55 -42.96
C SER A 425 9.92 -4.54 -41.92
N ASP A 426 9.39 -3.34 -41.67
CA ASP A 426 8.01 -2.92 -41.29
C ASP A 426 7.34 -3.29 -39.93
N GLU A 427 7.17 -2.22 -39.13
CA GLU A 427 6.00 -1.73 -38.34
C GLU A 427 5.01 -2.68 -37.59
N ASP A 428 4.89 -2.40 -36.28
CA ASP A 428 3.71 -2.40 -35.40
C ASP A 428 2.69 -3.57 -35.37
N GLN A 429 2.64 -4.27 -34.22
CA GLN A 429 1.37 -4.74 -33.64
C GLN A 429 1.43 -4.97 -32.10
N ASP A 430 0.51 -4.35 -31.36
CA ASP A 430 0.27 -4.57 -29.93
C ASP A 430 -0.48 -5.90 -29.69
N ASP A 431 0.23 -6.95 -29.30
CA ASP A 431 -0.35 -8.29 -29.09
C ASP A 431 -1.06 -8.40 -27.72
N ASN A 432 -2.37 -8.18 -27.69
CA ASN A 432 -3.21 -8.28 -26.49
C ASN A 432 -3.65 -9.74 -26.21
N PRO A 433 -3.15 -10.40 -25.15
CA PRO A 433 -3.24 -11.86 -25.00
C PRO A 433 -4.60 -12.39 -24.48
N TRP A 434 -5.67 -11.58 -24.44
CA TRP A 434 -6.97 -11.95 -23.84
C TRP A 434 -8.13 -12.16 -24.83
N SER A 435 -7.89 -12.08 -26.14
CA SER A 435 -8.96 -12.03 -27.17
C SER A 435 -9.59 -13.37 -27.59
N THR A 436 -8.98 -14.52 -27.25
CA THR A 436 -9.27 -15.81 -27.90
C THR A 436 -10.20 -16.77 -27.12
N ARG A 437 -10.89 -16.32 -26.07
CA ARG A 437 -11.72 -17.21 -25.21
C ARG A 437 -13.21 -16.86 -25.12
N ASN A 438 -13.91 -16.73 -26.26
CA ASN A 438 -15.37 -16.98 -26.29
C ASN A 438 -15.95 -17.25 -27.70
N LYS A 439 -16.00 -18.52 -28.11
CA LYS A 439 -16.80 -18.99 -29.28
C LYS A 439 -17.41 -20.38 -29.01
N ASN A 440 -18.39 -20.44 -28.11
CA ASN A 440 -19.32 -21.57 -28.03
C ASN A 440 -20.76 -21.05 -28.01
N LYS A 441 -21.61 -21.55 -28.92
CA LYS A 441 -23.05 -21.26 -28.95
C LYS A 441 -23.79 -22.25 -28.05
N PRO A 442 -24.82 -21.84 -27.30
CA PRO A 442 -25.67 -22.78 -26.57
C PRO A 442 -26.47 -23.66 -27.54
N ARG A 443 -26.70 -24.92 -27.14
CA ARG A 443 -27.54 -25.89 -27.87
C ARG A 443 -28.96 -25.87 -27.27
N PRO A 444 -30.04 -25.94 -28.08
CA PRO A 444 -31.40 -26.04 -27.56
C PRO A 444 -31.64 -27.40 -26.87
N PRO A 445 -32.63 -27.50 -25.97
CA PRO A 445 -33.03 -28.76 -25.36
C PRO A 445 -33.78 -29.65 -26.35
N ASN A 446 -33.75 -30.96 -26.11
CA ASN A 446 -34.71 -31.92 -26.69
C ASN A 446 -35.82 -32.20 -25.66
N GLU A 447 -37.05 -32.30 -26.14
CA GLU A 447 -38.17 -32.87 -25.40
C GLU A 447 -38.39 -34.35 -25.80
N ASP A 448 -39.24 -35.03 -25.03
CA ASP A 448 -39.73 -36.40 -25.19
C ASP A 448 -38.74 -37.58 -25.17
N SER A 449 -39.13 -38.76 -24.66
CA SER A 449 -40.06 -39.08 -23.56
C SER A 449 -39.83 -40.54 -23.16
N PHE A 450 -39.92 -40.88 -21.86
CA PHE A 450 -40.29 -42.22 -21.39
C PHE A 450 -40.70 -42.15 -19.91
N SER A 451 -41.70 -42.93 -19.52
CA SER A 451 -42.31 -42.89 -18.20
C SER A 451 -42.44 -44.29 -17.60
N PHE A 452 -42.31 -44.39 -16.27
CA PHE A 452 -43.26 -45.17 -15.47
C PHE A 452 -43.26 -44.76 -13.98
N SER A 453 -44.44 -44.90 -13.38
CA SER A 453 -44.78 -44.79 -11.96
C SER A 453 -44.48 -46.11 -11.22
N SER A 454 -44.54 -46.28 -9.89
CA SER A 454 -44.52 -45.40 -8.70
C SER A 454 -44.55 -46.29 -7.44
N VAL A 455 -43.88 -45.93 -6.34
CA VAL A 455 -44.17 -46.50 -4.99
C VAL A 455 -44.05 -45.40 -3.93
N VAL A 456 -44.86 -45.45 -2.87
CA VAL A 456 -44.95 -44.45 -1.80
C VAL A 456 -44.46 -45.00 -0.46
N ALA A 457 -43.44 -44.35 0.13
CA ALA A 457 -43.21 -44.24 1.57
C ALA A 457 -42.11 -43.19 1.86
N GLY A 458 -42.12 -42.39 2.93
CA GLY A 458 -43.18 -42.18 3.92
C GLY A 458 -42.72 -42.20 5.38
N ARG A 459 -42.10 -41.11 5.87
CA ARG A 459 -42.07 -40.69 7.29
C ARG A 459 -41.37 -39.33 7.45
N GLY A 460 -41.68 -38.64 8.54
CA GLY A 460 -41.06 -37.40 8.97
C GLY A 460 -41.47 -37.04 10.40
N ARG A 461 -41.22 -35.79 10.80
CA ARG A 461 -41.35 -35.23 12.16
C ARG A 461 -40.19 -35.63 13.13
N GLY A 462 -39.74 -34.73 14.00
CA GLY A 462 -40.16 -33.32 14.06
C GLY A 462 -39.56 -32.49 15.19
N ILE A 463 -39.94 -31.21 15.16
CA ILE A 463 -39.69 -30.20 16.19
C ILE A 463 -40.44 -30.56 17.48
N LYS A 464 -39.88 -30.19 18.63
CA LYS A 464 -40.64 -30.03 19.89
C LYS A 464 -40.33 -28.67 20.52
N THR A 465 -41.38 -28.03 21.00
CA THR A 465 -41.37 -26.83 21.87
C THR A 465 -42.30 -27.11 23.06
N GLU A 466 -42.40 -26.15 23.99
CA GLU A 466 -43.31 -26.13 25.16
C GLU A 466 -43.04 -27.13 26.30
N PRO A 467 -43.51 -26.86 27.55
CA PRO A 467 -44.22 -25.65 28.03
C PRO A 467 -43.57 -24.97 29.26
N ILE A 468 -44.13 -23.81 29.60
CA ILE A 468 -43.89 -23.02 30.81
C ILE A 468 -44.44 -23.71 32.07
N SER A 469 -43.80 -23.51 33.22
CA SER A 469 -44.51 -23.45 34.52
C SER A 469 -44.00 -22.26 35.35
N SER A 470 -44.87 -21.70 36.19
CA SER A 470 -44.62 -20.47 36.95
C SER A 470 -44.61 -20.72 38.45
N ASN A 471 -43.76 -19.98 39.17
CA ASN A 471 -44.01 -19.62 40.57
C ASN A 471 -43.26 -18.33 40.92
N ALA A 472 -43.89 -17.46 41.70
CA ALA A 472 -43.36 -16.14 42.05
C ALA A 472 -42.98 -16.07 43.53
N SER A 473 -41.89 -15.36 43.85
CA SER A 473 -41.63 -14.84 45.20
C SER A 473 -40.62 -13.68 45.18
N THR A 474 -41.18 -12.47 45.22
CA THR A 474 -40.73 -11.28 45.97
C THR A 474 -39.33 -11.30 46.60
N THR A 475 -38.45 -10.37 46.18
CA THR A 475 -37.77 -9.44 47.11
C THR A 475 -37.09 -8.28 46.37
N SER A 476 -37.56 -7.06 46.60
CA SER A 476 -36.91 -5.82 46.16
C SER A 476 -36.12 -5.20 47.33
N ARG A 477 -34.78 -5.15 47.22
CA ARG A 477 -33.91 -4.42 48.16
C ARG A 477 -32.67 -3.86 47.47
N THR A 478 -32.73 -2.59 47.09
CA THR A 478 -31.57 -1.76 46.73
C THR A 478 -31.66 -0.44 47.48
N SER A 479 -30.87 -0.33 48.56
CA SER A 479 -30.80 0.87 49.39
C SER A 479 -29.89 1.92 48.76
N GLY A 480 -30.45 2.96 48.14
CA GLY A 480 -29.68 4.13 47.71
C GLY A 480 -29.21 4.96 48.90
N ARG A 481 -27.89 5.09 49.12
CA ARG A 481 -27.32 6.07 50.06
C ARG A 481 -27.23 7.44 49.37
N GLY A 482 -28.14 8.35 49.74
CA GLY A 482 -28.04 9.77 49.40
C GLY A 482 -26.86 10.46 50.11
N ARG A 483 -26.37 11.55 49.52
CA ARG A 483 -25.31 12.40 50.11
C ARG A 483 -25.86 13.44 51.08
N LEU A 484 -24.93 13.98 51.87
CA LEU A 484 -24.99 15.16 52.72
C LEU A 484 -25.98 16.26 52.30
N PHE A 485 -26.59 16.89 53.31
CA PHE A 485 -26.81 18.33 53.31
C PHE A 485 -26.33 18.93 54.64
N GLN A 486 -26.11 20.24 54.63
CA GLN A 486 -25.42 21.02 55.67
C GLN A 486 -26.27 21.21 56.93
N GLN A 487 -25.65 21.09 58.11
CA GLN A 487 -25.27 22.24 58.95
C GLN A 487 -24.12 21.84 59.90
#